data_AF-Q9SCR3-F1
#
_entry.id   AF-Q9SCR3-F1
#
_cell.length_a   1.000
_cell.length_b   1.000
_cell.length_c   1.000
_cell.angle_alpha   90.00
_cell.angle_beta   90.00
_cell.angle_gamma   90.00
#
_symmetry.space_group_name_H-M   'P 1'
#
loop_
_entity.id
_entity.type
_entity.pdbx_description
1 polymer ?
#
loop_
_entity_poly.entity_id
_entity_poly.type
_entity_poly.pdbx_seq_one_letter_code
_entity_poly.pdbx_strand_id
1 'polypeptide(L)'
;MSASKPPNLSKLVLLILTRYALLLGFIIQSLRLLIAECGHNPVRYFAILSMQRSGSGWFETLLNSHNNVSSNGEIFSVLDRRKNISSIIQTLDRVYNLDWFTSASKNECSAAIGFKWMLNQGLLENHKDIVEYFNRRGVSAIFLFRRNPLRRMVSVLANSYDRYAKLLNGTHKSHVHSPAEADALSRYKPVINSTSLIHDLQETENSAAKALEYFNTTRHIVVFYEDLITNQTTLKQVQEFLNIPVKDLSSRQEELENCIAYF
;
A
#
# COMPACT_ATOMS: atom_id res chain seq x y z
N MET A 1 -21.39 70.62 -4.42
CA MET A 1 -21.33 69.18 -4.78
C MET A 1 -20.13 68.99 -5.70
N SER A 2 -19.04 68.43 -5.17
CA SER A 2 -17.82 68.14 -5.94
C SER A 2 -18.06 66.86 -6.74
N ALA A 3 -18.18 66.98 -8.06
CA ALA A 3 -18.26 65.84 -8.96
C ALA A 3 -16.90 65.16 -8.98
N SER A 4 -16.79 64.00 -8.35
CA SER A 4 -15.60 63.16 -8.39
C SER A 4 -15.27 62.83 -9.85
N LYS A 5 -14.12 63.35 -10.32
CA LYS A 5 -13.61 63.13 -11.67
C LYS A 5 -13.53 61.61 -11.93
N PRO A 6 -14.09 61.08 -13.04
CA PRO A 6 -14.10 59.64 -13.30
C PRO A 6 -12.65 59.12 -13.34
N PRO A 7 -12.40 57.92 -12.78
CA PRO A 7 -11.05 57.37 -12.73
C PRO A 7 -10.49 57.27 -14.15
N ASN A 8 -9.28 57.80 -14.34
CA ASN A 8 -8.60 57.78 -15.63
C ASN A 8 -8.48 56.31 -16.09
N LEU A 9 -9.16 55.97 -17.19
CA LEU A 9 -9.28 54.61 -17.71
C LEU A 9 -7.90 53.96 -17.90
N SER A 10 -6.87 54.74 -18.27
CA SER A 10 -5.50 54.24 -18.39
C SER A 10 -4.88 53.83 -17.05
N LYS A 11 -5.17 54.57 -15.97
CA LYS A 11 -4.73 54.22 -14.61
C LYS A 11 -5.43 52.96 -14.11
N LEU A 12 -6.72 52.79 -14.43
CA LEU A 12 -7.47 51.59 -14.02
C LEU A 12 -6.97 50.34 -14.74
N VAL A 13 -6.74 50.42 -16.06
CA VAL A 13 -6.18 49.32 -16.85
C VAL A 13 -4.77 48.95 -16.36
N LEU A 14 -3.91 49.95 -16.10
CA LEU A 14 -2.58 49.70 -15.59
C LEU A 14 -2.63 49.01 -14.21
N LEU A 15 -3.53 49.43 -13.31
CA LEU A 15 -3.67 48.82 -11.99
C LEU A 15 -4.11 47.34 -12.07
N ILE A 16 -5.03 47.03 -13.00
CA ILE A 16 -5.50 45.66 -13.24
C ILE A 16 -4.38 44.79 -13.79
N LEU A 17 -3.64 45.27 -14.80
CA LEU A 17 -2.51 44.55 -15.38
C LEU A 17 -1.40 44.30 -14.34
N THR A 18 -1.13 45.28 -13.47
CA THR A 18 -0.12 45.15 -12.41
C THR A 18 -0.53 44.11 -11.37
N ARG A 19 -1.82 44.09 -10.98
CA ARG A 19 -2.35 43.07 -10.05
C ARG A 19 -2.34 41.67 -10.66
N TYR A 20 -2.68 41.54 -11.95
CA TYR A 20 -2.59 40.28 -12.67
C TYR A 20 -1.15 39.77 -12.74
N ALA A 21 -0.19 40.65 -13.08
CA ALA A 21 1.23 40.30 -13.13
C ALA A 21 1.78 39.85 -11.76
N LEU A 22 1.38 40.51 -10.67
CA LEU A 22 1.74 40.11 -9.31
C LEU A 22 1.14 38.75 -8.94
N LEU A 23 -0.15 38.52 -9.23
CA LEU A 23 -0.80 37.24 -8.97
C LEU A 23 -0.17 36.10 -9.79
N LEU A 24 0.11 36.35 -11.07
CA LEU A 24 0.81 35.41 -11.93
C LEU A 24 2.22 35.11 -11.39
N GLY A 25 2.94 36.13 -10.93
CA GLY A 25 4.25 36.00 -10.30
C GLY A 25 4.20 35.15 -9.03
N PHE A 26 3.21 35.36 -8.16
CA PHE A 26 2.99 34.52 -6.97
C PHE A 26 2.64 33.08 -7.32
N ILE A 27 1.79 32.85 -8.32
CA ILE A 27 1.43 31.51 -8.80
C ILE A 27 2.67 30.82 -9.38
N ILE A 28 3.43 31.49 -10.24
CA ILE A 28 4.66 30.95 -10.84
C ILE A 28 5.71 30.64 -9.77
N GLN A 29 5.88 31.52 -8.78
CA GLN A 29 6.82 31.29 -7.67
C GLN A 29 6.37 30.12 -6.79
N SER A 30 5.08 30.01 -6.48
CA SER A 30 4.52 28.89 -5.71
C SER A 30 4.64 27.57 -6.48
N LEU A 31 4.36 27.59 -7.79
CA LEU A 31 4.53 26.45 -8.68
C LEU A 31 6.00 26.04 -8.80
N ARG A 32 6.93 27.00 -8.85
CA ARG A 32 8.39 26.74 -8.82
C ARG A 32 8.85 26.15 -7.50
N LEU A 33 8.31 26.59 -6.36
CA LEU A 33 8.59 26.01 -5.04
C LEU A 33 8.07 24.57 -4.93
N LEU A 34 6.85 24.30 -5.41
CA LEU A 34 6.28 22.95 -5.51
C LEU A 34 7.12 22.01 -6.40
N ILE A 35 7.55 22.48 -7.57
CA ILE A 35 8.43 21.71 -8.47
C ILE A 35 9.81 21.49 -7.83
N ALA A 36 10.33 22.44 -7.06
CA ALA A 36 11.61 22.30 -6.37
C ALA A 36 11.55 21.24 -5.26
N GLU A 37 10.45 21.16 -4.50
CA GLU A 37 10.27 20.16 -3.44
C GLU A 37 10.06 18.73 -3.96
N CYS A 38 9.44 18.56 -5.14
CA CYS A 38 9.03 17.24 -5.64
C CYS A 38 9.75 16.76 -6.91
N GLY A 39 10.33 17.67 -7.71
CA GLY A 39 10.87 17.36 -9.04
C GLY A 39 12.30 16.79 -9.08
N HIS A 40 13.05 16.83 -7.97
CA HIS A 40 14.47 16.45 -7.97
C HIS A 40 14.76 15.04 -7.41
N ASN A 41 13.75 14.32 -6.92
CA ASN A 41 13.94 12.97 -6.38
C ASN A 41 13.28 11.93 -7.30
N PRO A 42 14.03 10.91 -7.78
CA PRO A 42 13.43 9.84 -8.56
C PRO A 42 12.41 9.07 -7.71
N VAL A 43 11.22 8.87 -8.26
CA VAL A 43 10.15 8.08 -7.63
C VAL A 43 10.65 6.65 -7.40
N ARG A 44 10.46 6.15 -6.18
CA ARG A 44 10.84 4.79 -5.78
C ARG A 44 9.67 3.85 -5.98
N TYR A 45 9.91 2.73 -6.65
CA TYR A 45 8.89 1.71 -6.85
C TYR A 45 9.03 0.61 -5.80
N PHE A 46 7.89 0.15 -5.27
CA PHE A 46 7.91 -0.98 -4.34
C PHE A 46 6.71 -1.91 -4.53
N ALA A 47 6.88 -3.16 -4.09
CA ALA A 47 5.79 -4.13 -4.00
C ALA A 47 5.82 -4.83 -2.63
N ILE A 48 4.68 -4.87 -1.94
CA ILE A 48 4.51 -5.62 -0.70
C ILE A 48 4.11 -7.05 -1.09
N LEU A 49 5.06 -7.98 -1.02
CA LEU A 49 4.88 -9.38 -1.36
C LEU A 49 4.50 -10.16 -0.09
N SER A 50 3.30 -10.74 -0.07
CA SER A 50 2.71 -11.27 1.17
C SER A 50 1.84 -12.50 0.89
N MET A 51 1.38 -13.16 1.94
CA MET A 51 0.28 -14.13 1.86
C MET A 51 -0.98 -13.53 2.51
N GLN A 52 -2.15 -14.11 2.23
CA GLN A 52 -3.36 -13.72 2.94
C GLN A 52 -3.20 -13.90 4.45
N ARG A 53 -3.75 -12.94 5.21
CA ARG A 53 -3.77 -12.89 6.68
C ARG A 53 -2.38 -12.74 7.35
N SER A 54 -1.44 -12.10 6.66
CA SER A 54 -0.07 -11.86 7.17
C SER A 54 0.21 -10.42 7.62
N GLY A 55 -0.82 -9.59 7.82
CA GLY A 55 -0.62 -8.20 8.29
C GLY A 55 -0.60 -7.15 7.19
N SER A 56 -0.56 -7.55 5.93
CA SER A 56 -0.26 -6.64 4.80
C SER A 56 -1.32 -5.60 4.49
N GLY A 57 -2.59 -5.81 4.86
CA GLY A 57 -3.61 -4.75 4.81
C GLY A 57 -3.32 -3.62 5.80
N TRP A 58 -3.12 -3.97 7.07
CA TRP A 58 -2.80 -2.99 8.12
C TRP A 58 -1.46 -2.29 7.85
N PHE A 59 -0.42 -3.05 7.49
CA PHE A 59 0.89 -2.48 7.15
C PHE A 59 0.83 -1.51 5.97
N GLU A 60 0.04 -1.83 4.93
CA GLU A 60 -0.20 -0.91 3.82
C GLU A 60 -0.86 0.39 4.29
N THR A 61 -1.83 0.32 5.21
CA THR A 61 -2.45 1.55 5.75
C THR A 61 -1.48 2.40 6.56
N LEU A 62 -0.54 1.79 7.30
CA LEU A 62 0.55 2.50 7.97
C LEU A 62 1.42 3.23 6.94
N LEU A 63 1.90 2.55 5.91
CA LEU A 63 2.70 3.16 4.86
C LEU A 63 1.95 4.30 4.16
N ASN A 64 0.67 4.11 3.85
CA ASN A 64 -0.18 5.12 3.24
C ASN A 64 -0.51 6.31 4.17
N SER A 65 -0.20 6.25 5.47
CA SER A 65 -0.27 7.45 6.32
C SER A 65 0.88 8.42 6.05
N HIS A 66 1.98 7.97 5.45
CA HIS A 66 3.08 8.84 5.05
C HIS A 66 2.70 9.67 3.82
N ASN A 67 2.92 10.99 3.89
CA ASN A 67 2.57 11.94 2.81
C ASN A 67 3.25 11.68 1.46
N ASN A 68 4.33 10.90 1.42
CA ASN A 68 5.17 10.71 0.23
C ASN A 68 5.07 9.25 -0.28
N VAL A 69 4.13 8.48 0.27
CA VAL A 69 3.91 7.08 -0.09
C VAL A 69 2.51 6.92 -0.64
N SER A 70 2.40 6.17 -1.74
CA SER A 70 1.13 5.76 -2.34
C SER A 70 1.17 4.28 -2.71
N SER A 71 0.57 3.44 -1.87
CA SER A 71 0.30 2.03 -2.12
C SER A 71 -1.13 1.83 -2.63
N ASN A 72 -1.26 1.19 -3.78
CA ASN A 72 -2.51 1.09 -4.56
C ASN A 72 -3.35 -0.16 -4.26
N GLY A 73 -3.23 -0.76 -3.07
CA GLY A 73 -4.00 -1.93 -2.68
C GLY A 73 -3.55 -3.20 -3.40
N GLU A 74 -4.43 -4.21 -3.37
CA GLU A 74 -4.18 -5.52 -3.97
C GLU A 74 -4.60 -5.54 -5.44
N ILE A 75 -3.86 -4.82 -6.28
CA ILE A 75 -4.21 -4.62 -7.70
C ILE A 75 -4.32 -5.94 -8.47
N PHE A 76 -3.51 -6.94 -8.11
CA PHE A 76 -3.50 -8.24 -8.78
C PHE A 76 -4.57 -9.19 -8.28
N SER A 77 -5.45 -8.80 -7.35
CA SER A 77 -6.61 -9.61 -6.96
C SER A 77 -7.58 -9.86 -8.13
N VAL A 78 -7.60 -8.97 -9.11
CA VAL A 78 -8.42 -9.04 -10.33
C VAL A 78 -7.79 -10.00 -11.34
N LEU A 79 -8.52 -11.04 -11.73
CA LEU A 79 -8.04 -12.11 -12.60
C LEU A 79 -7.53 -11.60 -13.95
N ASP A 80 -8.23 -10.66 -14.58
CA ASP A 80 -7.84 -10.08 -15.88
C ASP A 80 -6.43 -9.50 -15.91
N ARG A 81 -5.99 -8.92 -14.78
CA ARG A 81 -4.66 -8.29 -14.65
C ARG A 81 -3.53 -9.31 -14.52
N ARG A 82 -3.86 -10.57 -14.22
CA ARG A 82 -2.90 -11.67 -14.02
C ARG A 82 -3.18 -12.90 -14.89
N LYS A 83 -3.93 -12.75 -15.98
CA LYS A 83 -4.25 -13.85 -16.91
C LYS A 83 -3.00 -14.47 -17.55
N ASN A 84 -1.99 -13.67 -17.82
CA ASN A 84 -0.71 -14.07 -18.41
C ASN A 84 0.35 -12.99 -18.12
N ILE A 85 1.62 -13.30 -18.42
CA ILE A 85 2.73 -12.38 -18.17
C ILE A 85 2.56 -11.02 -18.86
N SER A 86 2.04 -10.98 -20.09
CA SER A 86 1.80 -9.71 -20.80
C SER A 86 0.83 -8.79 -20.04
N SER A 87 -0.25 -9.36 -19.50
CA SER A 87 -1.23 -8.63 -18.69
C SER A 87 -0.63 -8.13 -17.37
N ILE A 88 0.25 -8.93 -16.77
CA ILE A 88 0.99 -8.56 -15.56
C ILE A 88 1.88 -7.36 -15.84
N ILE A 89 2.73 -7.43 -16.87
CA ILE A 89 3.67 -6.37 -17.23
C ILE A 89 2.93 -5.09 -17.59
N GLN A 90 1.85 -5.17 -18.38
CA GLN A 90 1.00 -4.01 -18.68
C GLN A 90 0.41 -3.37 -17.40
N THR A 91 0.02 -4.18 -16.43
CA THR A 91 -0.51 -3.67 -15.15
C THR A 91 0.60 -3.01 -14.33
N LEU A 92 1.79 -3.60 -14.27
CA LEU A 92 2.96 -3.01 -13.60
C LEU A 92 3.34 -1.67 -14.23
N ASP A 93 3.38 -1.61 -15.56
CA ASP A 93 3.68 -0.38 -16.29
C ASP A 93 2.66 0.71 -16.01
N ARG A 94 1.36 0.39 -16.00
CA ARG A 94 0.32 1.39 -15.66
C ARG A 94 0.52 1.97 -14.25
N VAL A 95 0.84 1.13 -13.27
CA VAL A 95 1.04 1.61 -11.88
C VAL A 95 2.31 2.45 -11.76
N TYR A 96 3.42 1.98 -12.32
CA TYR A 96 4.71 2.65 -12.16
C TYR A 96 4.94 3.81 -13.13
N ASN A 97 4.15 3.93 -14.20
CA ASN A 97 4.12 5.12 -15.05
C ASN A 97 3.11 6.17 -14.57
N LEU A 98 2.48 5.96 -13.41
CA LEU A 98 1.51 6.88 -12.80
C LEU A 98 0.19 7.02 -13.56
N ASP A 99 -0.11 6.08 -14.46
CA ASP A 99 -1.38 6.03 -15.20
C ASP A 99 -2.51 5.39 -14.38
N TRP A 100 -2.28 5.15 -13.08
CA TRP A 100 -3.16 4.40 -12.19
C TRP A 100 -3.84 5.31 -11.17
N PHE A 101 -5.04 5.77 -11.51
CA PHE A 101 -5.85 6.63 -10.66
C PHE A 101 -6.71 5.78 -9.70
N THR A 102 -6.47 5.90 -8.40
CA THR A 102 -7.27 5.25 -7.35
C THR A 102 -7.62 6.23 -6.25
N SER A 103 -8.53 5.88 -5.34
CA SER A 103 -8.77 6.69 -4.14
C SER A 103 -7.52 6.86 -3.25
N ALA A 104 -6.50 6.00 -3.43
CA ALA A 104 -5.22 6.08 -2.74
C ALA A 104 -4.19 6.94 -3.49
N SER A 105 -4.41 7.31 -4.76
CA SER A 105 -3.48 8.15 -5.50
C SER A 105 -3.46 9.54 -4.88
N LYS A 106 -2.36 9.86 -4.19
CA LYS A 106 -2.12 11.19 -3.63
C LYS A 106 -1.56 12.11 -4.72
N ASN A 107 -2.04 13.35 -4.77
CA ASN A 107 -1.62 14.32 -5.77
C ASN A 107 -0.11 14.63 -5.69
N GLU A 108 0.51 14.62 -6.88
CA GLU A 108 1.66 15.40 -7.37
C GLU A 108 3.05 15.27 -6.70
N CYS A 109 3.20 14.58 -5.55
CA CYS A 109 4.49 14.54 -4.82
C CYS A 109 4.85 13.20 -4.13
N SER A 110 4.32 12.06 -4.59
CA SER A 110 4.69 10.76 -3.98
C SER A 110 6.13 10.36 -4.33
N ALA A 111 7.00 10.25 -3.33
CA ALA A 111 8.37 9.79 -3.48
C ALA A 111 8.49 8.27 -3.59
N ALA A 112 7.48 7.52 -3.11
CA ALA A 112 7.42 6.07 -3.20
C ALA A 112 6.03 5.58 -3.64
N ILE A 113 5.99 4.72 -4.64
CA ILE A 113 4.76 4.22 -5.25
C ILE A 113 4.81 2.71 -5.34
N GLY A 114 3.73 2.08 -4.92
CA GLY A 114 3.67 0.64 -4.89
C GLY A 114 2.26 0.10 -4.79
N PHE A 115 2.21 -1.17 -4.43
CA PHE A 115 0.98 -1.92 -4.24
C PHE A 115 1.28 -3.19 -3.44
N LYS A 116 0.23 -3.92 -3.09
CA LYS A 116 0.29 -5.22 -2.43
C LYS A 116 0.04 -6.34 -3.42
N TRP A 117 0.81 -7.42 -3.30
CA TRP A 117 0.69 -8.61 -4.14
C TRP A 117 0.75 -9.86 -3.28
N MET A 118 -0.31 -10.68 -3.36
CA MET A 118 -0.31 -11.96 -2.68
C MET A 118 0.45 -13.02 -3.51
N LEU A 119 1.25 -13.87 -2.87
CA LEU A 119 2.11 -14.85 -3.56
C LEU A 119 1.33 -15.76 -4.52
N ASN A 120 0.09 -16.10 -4.18
CA ASN A 120 -0.81 -16.96 -4.96
C ASN A 120 -1.56 -16.24 -6.10
N GLN A 121 -1.14 -15.03 -6.47
CA GLN A 121 -1.79 -14.22 -7.50
C GLN A 121 -0.93 -14.07 -8.75
N GLY A 122 -0.32 -15.17 -9.21
CA GLY A 122 0.51 -15.18 -10.41
C GLY A 122 1.97 -14.76 -10.18
N LEU A 123 2.34 -14.41 -8.94
CA LEU A 123 3.69 -13.93 -8.61
C LEU A 123 4.73 -15.05 -8.71
N LEU A 124 4.47 -16.19 -8.06
CA LEU A 124 5.40 -17.32 -8.05
C LEU A 124 5.43 -18.03 -9.41
N GLU A 125 4.29 -18.10 -10.09
CA GLU A 125 4.15 -18.75 -11.38
C GLU A 125 4.92 -18.02 -12.48
N ASN A 126 5.00 -16.67 -12.41
CA ASN A 126 5.67 -15.84 -13.42
C ASN A 126 6.94 -15.17 -12.88
N HIS A 127 7.59 -15.76 -11.87
CA HIS A 127 8.67 -15.13 -11.11
C HIS A 127 9.85 -14.66 -11.99
N LYS A 128 10.23 -15.40 -13.05
CA LYS A 128 11.39 -15.07 -13.88
C LYS A 128 11.25 -13.68 -14.52
N ASP A 129 10.14 -13.46 -15.23
CA ASP A 129 9.86 -12.20 -15.90
C ASP A 129 9.62 -11.05 -14.89
N ILE A 130 9.01 -11.37 -13.75
CA ILE A 130 8.74 -10.37 -12.70
C ILE A 130 10.05 -9.92 -12.03
N VAL A 131 10.97 -10.84 -11.75
CA VAL A 131 12.30 -10.55 -11.19
C VAL A 131 13.11 -9.70 -12.17
N GLU A 132 13.10 -10.06 -13.46
CA GLU A 132 13.73 -9.25 -14.51
C GLU A 132 13.15 -7.83 -14.55
N TYR A 133 11.81 -7.71 -14.52
CA TYR A 133 11.14 -6.43 -14.47
C TYR A 133 11.52 -5.61 -13.24
N PHE A 134 11.53 -6.23 -12.06
CA PHE A 134 11.86 -5.58 -10.79
C PHE A 134 13.28 -5.02 -10.83
N ASN A 135 14.24 -5.82 -11.29
CA ASN A 135 15.64 -5.40 -11.43
C ASN A 135 15.80 -4.27 -12.46
N ARG A 136 15.16 -4.40 -13.62
CA ARG A 136 15.23 -3.40 -14.69
C ARG A 136 14.61 -2.05 -14.29
N ARG A 137 13.50 -2.08 -13.54
CA ARG A 137 12.76 -0.87 -13.13
C ARG A 137 13.15 -0.36 -11.75
N GLY A 138 14.02 -1.06 -11.02
CA GLY A 138 14.42 -0.68 -9.66
C GLY A 138 13.30 -0.82 -8.63
N VAL A 139 12.42 -1.81 -8.79
CA VAL A 139 11.33 -2.10 -7.83
C VAL A 139 11.92 -2.76 -6.59
N SER A 140 11.60 -2.20 -5.43
CA SER A 140 11.99 -2.74 -4.13
C SER A 140 10.91 -3.69 -3.59
N ALA A 141 11.27 -4.94 -3.31
CA ALA A 141 10.35 -5.92 -2.75
C ALA A 141 10.35 -5.86 -1.21
N ILE A 142 9.17 -5.75 -0.62
CA ILE A 142 8.98 -5.88 0.84
C ILE A 142 8.26 -7.19 1.07
N PHE A 143 8.97 -8.21 1.55
CA PHE A 143 8.35 -9.46 1.98
C PHE A 143 7.75 -9.27 3.35
N LEU A 144 6.42 -9.44 3.45
CA LEU A 144 5.71 -9.40 4.72
C LEU A 144 5.08 -10.76 5.01
N PHE A 145 5.67 -11.45 5.99
CA PHE A 145 5.22 -12.76 6.44
C PHE A 145 4.78 -12.74 7.89
N ARG A 146 4.19 -13.84 8.33
CA ARG A 146 3.79 -14.05 9.72
C ARG A 146 4.48 -15.29 10.24
N ARG A 147 5.17 -15.16 11.38
CA ARG A 147 5.96 -16.26 11.95
C ARG A 147 5.12 -17.42 12.43
N ASN A 148 3.89 -17.16 12.88
CA ASN A 148 3.00 -18.21 13.36
C ASN A 148 2.03 -18.68 12.23
N PRO A 149 2.34 -19.76 11.50
CA PRO A 149 1.51 -20.24 10.39
C PRO A 149 0.17 -20.80 10.87
N LEU A 150 0.10 -21.37 12.09
CA LEU A 150 -1.15 -21.87 12.68
C LEU A 150 -2.13 -20.72 12.96
N ARG A 151 -1.66 -19.65 13.61
CA ARG A 151 -2.48 -18.44 13.82
C ARG A 151 -2.91 -17.80 12.50
N ARG A 152 -2.05 -17.83 11.48
CA ARG A 152 -2.40 -17.39 10.13
C ARG A 152 -3.56 -18.24 9.57
N MET A 153 -3.48 -19.56 9.67
CA MET A 153 -4.52 -20.50 9.21
C MET A 153 -5.84 -20.28 9.93
N VAL A 154 -5.83 -20.16 11.26
CA VAL A 154 -7.03 -19.82 12.05
C VAL A 154 -7.68 -18.54 11.52
N SER A 155 -6.88 -17.50 11.24
CA SER A 155 -7.38 -16.25 10.66
C SER A 155 -7.93 -16.41 9.24
N VAL A 156 -7.36 -17.30 8.42
CA VAL A 156 -7.88 -17.64 7.09
C VAL A 156 -9.26 -18.30 7.20
N LEU A 157 -9.39 -19.28 8.10
CA LEU A 157 -10.64 -20.00 8.33
C LEU A 157 -11.74 -19.06 8.85
N ALA A 158 -11.41 -18.20 9.83
CA ALA A 158 -12.33 -17.19 10.34
C ALA A 158 -12.80 -16.20 9.26
N ASN A 159 -11.88 -15.68 8.45
CA ASN A 159 -12.23 -14.78 7.35
C ASN A 159 -13.11 -15.48 6.30
N SER A 160 -12.84 -16.77 6.02
CA SER A 160 -13.66 -17.56 5.11
C SER A 160 -15.08 -17.73 5.66
N TYR A 161 -15.22 -18.06 6.94
CA TYR A 161 -16.51 -18.20 7.60
C TYR A 161 -17.34 -16.91 7.54
N ASP A 162 -16.76 -15.77 7.92
CA ASP A 162 -17.47 -14.49 7.91
C ASP A 162 -17.94 -14.08 6.50
N ARG A 163 -17.24 -14.50 5.44
CA ARG A 163 -17.68 -14.24 4.05
C ARG A 163 -19.07 -14.80 3.77
N TYR A 164 -19.42 -15.93 4.36
CA TYR A 164 -20.72 -16.59 4.19
C TYR A 164 -21.70 -16.24 5.30
N ALA A 165 -21.23 -16.30 6.56
CA ALA A 165 -22.06 -16.06 7.74
C ALA A 165 -22.43 -14.58 7.91
N LYS A 166 -21.61 -13.66 7.39
CA LYS A 166 -21.83 -12.21 7.39
C LYS A 166 -22.21 -11.70 8.78
N LEU A 167 -21.34 -11.97 9.75
CA LEU A 167 -21.64 -11.85 11.18
C LEU A 167 -21.94 -10.40 11.61
N LEU A 168 -21.57 -9.42 10.78
CA LEU A 168 -21.76 -7.99 11.03
C LEU A 168 -22.90 -7.45 10.16
N ASN A 169 -24.14 -7.63 10.64
CA ASN A 169 -25.36 -7.11 10.00
C ASN A 169 -25.47 -7.47 8.50
N GLY A 170 -25.11 -8.69 8.12
CA GLY A 170 -25.21 -9.13 6.72
C GLY A 170 -24.07 -8.63 5.81
N THR A 171 -23.02 -8.03 6.39
CA THR A 171 -21.83 -7.57 5.67
C THR A 171 -20.60 -8.38 6.06
N HIS A 172 -19.85 -8.87 5.07
CA HIS A 172 -18.52 -9.44 5.29
C HIS A 172 -17.50 -8.33 5.56
N LYS A 173 -16.68 -8.48 6.61
CA LYS A 173 -15.58 -7.55 6.90
C LYS A 173 -14.26 -8.31 6.93
N SER A 174 -13.39 -8.00 5.97
CA SER A 174 -12.02 -8.54 5.92
C SER A 174 -11.09 -7.92 6.96
N HIS A 175 -11.41 -6.71 7.43
CA HIS A 175 -10.68 -5.95 8.43
C HIS A 175 -11.66 -5.36 9.44
N VAL A 176 -11.25 -5.34 10.70
CA VAL A 176 -12.02 -4.79 11.81
C VAL A 176 -11.64 -3.33 12.04
N HIS A 177 -12.64 -2.50 12.33
CA HIS A 177 -12.47 -1.08 12.61
C HIS A 177 -12.99 -0.67 14.00
N SER A 178 -13.48 -1.61 14.79
CA SER A 178 -13.93 -1.35 16.17
C SER A 178 -13.80 -2.57 17.08
N PRO A 179 -13.68 -2.38 18.40
CA PRO A 179 -13.62 -3.48 19.37
C PRO A 179 -14.88 -4.37 19.36
N ALA A 180 -16.05 -3.80 19.04
CA ALA A 180 -17.30 -4.56 18.97
C ALA A 180 -17.35 -5.51 17.76
N GLU A 181 -16.85 -5.05 16.60
CA GLU A 181 -16.66 -5.91 15.42
C GLU A 181 -15.64 -7.01 15.71
N ALA A 182 -14.56 -6.68 16.44
CA ALA A 182 -13.55 -7.63 16.86
C ALA A 182 -14.15 -8.73 17.74
N ASP A 183 -14.90 -8.33 18.78
CA ASP A 183 -15.56 -9.21 19.73
C ASP A 183 -16.60 -10.13 19.05
N ALA A 184 -17.33 -9.62 18.06
CA ALA A 184 -18.26 -10.44 17.28
C ALA A 184 -17.54 -11.53 16.46
N LEU A 185 -16.42 -11.18 15.83
CA LEU A 185 -15.65 -12.13 15.02
C LEU A 185 -14.94 -13.19 15.89
N SER A 186 -14.44 -12.84 17.09
CA SER A 186 -13.82 -13.78 18.06
C SER A 186 -14.58 -15.06 18.30
N ARG A 187 -15.90 -14.93 18.32
CA ARG A 187 -16.76 -15.99 18.86
C ARG A 187 -16.73 -17.22 17.97
N TYR A 188 -16.30 -17.07 16.72
CA TYR A 188 -16.08 -18.20 15.84
C TYR A 188 -14.88 -19.03 16.31
N LYS A 189 -15.03 -20.36 16.35
CA LYS A 189 -13.92 -21.27 16.63
C LYS A 189 -13.78 -22.22 15.44
N PRO A 190 -12.77 -22.03 14.58
CA PRO A 190 -12.63 -22.87 13.41
C PRO A 190 -12.33 -24.31 13.78
N VAL A 191 -12.98 -25.24 13.08
CA VAL A 191 -12.62 -26.66 13.12
C VAL A 191 -11.47 -26.87 12.15
N ILE A 192 -10.34 -27.35 12.67
CA ILE A 192 -9.13 -27.62 11.89
C ILE A 192 -9.07 -29.11 11.60
N ASN A 193 -8.82 -29.46 10.34
CA ASN A 193 -8.56 -30.84 9.96
C ASN A 193 -7.13 -31.23 10.37
N SER A 194 -7.00 -32.02 11.45
CA SER A 194 -5.70 -32.45 11.95
C SER A 194 -4.92 -33.31 10.95
N THR A 195 -5.60 -34.00 10.03
CA THR A 195 -4.97 -34.87 9.03
C THR A 195 -4.20 -34.06 7.98
N SER A 196 -4.72 -32.90 7.54
CA SER A 196 -4.05 -32.03 6.56
C SER A 196 -3.19 -30.94 7.20
N LEU A 197 -3.34 -30.69 8.51
CA LEU A 197 -2.75 -29.54 9.20
C LEU A 197 -1.25 -29.39 8.94
N ILE A 198 -0.46 -30.45 9.14
CA ILE A 198 1.00 -30.38 8.97
C ILE A 198 1.36 -30.01 7.53
N HIS A 199 0.71 -30.64 6.55
CA HIS A 199 0.92 -30.35 5.14
C HIS A 199 0.57 -28.89 4.81
N ASP A 200 -0.57 -28.39 5.29
CA ASP A 200 -1.03 -27.02 5.01
C ASP A 200 -0.11 -25.95 5.64
N LEU A 201 0.47 -26.24 6.82
CA LEU A 201 1.48 -25.38 7.44
C LEU A 201 2.80 -25.42 6.66
N GLN A 202 3.25 -26.60 6.25
CA GLN A 202 4.45 -26.76 5.43
C GLN A 202 4.33 -26.05 4.08
N GLU A 203 3.19 -26.16 3.40
CA GLU A 203 2.96 -25.47 2.13
C GLU A 203 3.03 -23.95 2.26
N THR A 204 2.60 -23.42 3.41
CA THR A 204 2.77 -22.00 3.74
C THR A 204 4.25 -21.63 3.82
N GLU A 205 5.02 -22.37 4.62
CA GLU A 205 6.45 -22.11 4.82
C GLU A 205 7.24 -22.28 3.52
N ASN A 206 6.95 -23.34 2.75
CA ASN A 206 7.52 -23.61 1.44
C ASN A 206 7.25 -22.46 0.45
N SER A 207 6.04 -21.90 0.46
CA SER A 207 5.69 -20.78 -0.41
C SER A 207 6.48 -19.52 -0.07
N ALA A 208 6.70 -19.23 1.22
CA ALA A 208 7.55 -18.11 1.64
C ALA A 208 9.00 -18.34 1.23
N ALA A 209 9.53 -19.54 1.47
CA ALA A 209 10.90 -19.92 1.10
C ALA A 209 11.13 -19.80 -0.41
N LYS A 210 10.22 -20.35 -1.23
CA LYS A 210 10.27 -20.21 -2.70
C LYS A 210 10.24 -18.76 -3.16
N ALA A 211 9.42 -17.92 -2.53
CA ALA A 211 9.36 -16.50 -2.87
C ALA A 211 10.71 -15.80 -2.63
N LEU A 212 11.33 -16.07 -1.48
CA LEU A 212 12.65 -15.52 -1.14
C LEU A 212 13.75 -16.06 -2.06
N GLU A 213 13.70 -17.35 -2.41
CA GLU A 213 14.62 -17.98 -3.34
C GLU A 213 14.52 -17.34 -4.74
N TYR A 214 13.31 -17.23 -5.28
CA TYR A 214 13.10 -16.70 -6.63
C TYR A 214 13.49 -15.22 -6.75
N PHE A 215 13.26 -14.43 -5.70
CA PHE A 215 13.52 -12.99 -5.69
C PHE A 215 14.85 -12.63 -5.03
N ASN A 216 15.75 -13.58 -4.81
CA ASN A 216 17.02 -13.38 -4.11
C ASN A 216 17.94 -12.31 -4.75
N THR A 217 17.85 -12.11 -6.06
CA THR A 217 18.61 -11.10 -6.81
C THR A 217 17.96 -9.72 -6.82
N THR A 218 16.70 -9.62 -6.38
CA THR A 218 16.00 -8.33 -6.30
C THR A 218 16.40 -7.56 -5.06
N ARG A 219 16.29 -6.24 -5.11
CA ARG A 219 16.42 -5.41 -3.91
C ARG A 219 15.24 -5.68 -2.98
N HIS A 220 15.47 -6.38 -1.88
CA HIS A 220 14.39 -6.77 -0.98
C HIS A 220 14.72 -6.61 0.50
N ILE A 221 13.66 -6.52 1.32
CA ILE A 221 13.70 -6.63 2.78
C ILE A 221 12.67 -7.66 3.22
N VAL A 222 12.97 -8.43 4.27
CA VAL A 222 12.04 -9.38 4.88
C VAL A 222 11.60 -8.84 6.23
N VAL A 223 10.29 -8.75 6.40
CA VAL A 223 9.65 -8.21 7.60
C VAL A 223 8.63 -9.22 8.08
N PHE A 224 8.57 -9.40 9.39
CA PHE A 224 7.56 -10.23 10.03
C PHE A 224 6.52 -9.38 10.73
N TYR A 225 5.26 -9.80 10.62
CA TYR A 225 4.14 -9.14 11.25
C TYR A 225 4.38 -8.89 12.75
N GLU A 226 4.90 -9.88 13.45
CA GLU A 226 5.17 -9.82 14.89
C GLU A 226 6.21 -8.74 15.25
N ASP A 227 7.14 -8.41 14.36
CA ASP A 227 8.09 -7.32 14.60
C ASP A 227 7.44 -5.95 14.38
N LEU A 228 6.53 -5.85 13.42
CA LEU A 228 5.85 -4.58 13.12
C LEU A 228 4.97 -4.08 14.26
N ILE A 229 4.36 -5.00 15.02
CA ILE A 229 3.51 -4.66 16.17
C ILE A 229 4.31 -4.42 17.46
N THR A 230 5.44 -5.12 17.64
CA THR A 230 6.21 -5.03 18.90
C THR A 230 7.37 -4.05 18.82
N ASN A 231 7.87 -3.74 17.62
CA ASN A 231 9.12 -3.00 17.42
C ASN A 231 8.95 -1.86 16.41
N GLN A 232 8.85 -0.63 16.92
CA GLN A 232 8.79 0.58 16.10
C GLN A 232 10.03 0.76 15.19
N THR A 233 11.17 0.15 15.53
CA THR A 233 12.39 0.18 14.72
C THR A 233 12.19 -0.49 13.36
N THR A 234 11.37 -1.53 13.27
CA THR A 234 11.13 -2.25 12.01
C THR A 234 10.41 -1.36 10.99
N LEU A 235 9.44 -0.54 11.43
CA LEU A 235 8.80 0.45 10.55
C LEU A 235 9.77 1.53 10.08
N LYS A 236 10.69 1.96 10.95
CA LYS A 236 11.77 2.88 10.58
C LYS A 236 12.69 2.26 9.52
N GLN A 237 13.10 1.00 9.69
CA GLN A 237 13.91 0.28 8.71
C GLN A 237 13.23 0.16 7.35
N VAL A 238 11.91 -0.05 7.31
CA VAL A 238 11.15 -0.05 6.05
C VAL A 238 11.17 1.33 5.39
N GLN A 239 10.98 2.41 6.14
CA GLN A 239 11.04 3.77 5.62
C GLN A 239 12.44 4.10 5.05
N GLU A 240 13.49 3.75 5.78
CA GLU A 240 14.89 3.89 5.33
C GLU A 240 15.16 3.02 4.09
N PHE A 241 14.66 1.78 4.07
CA PHE A 241 14.76 0.90 2.91
C PHE A 241 14.06 1.48 1.69
N LEU A 242 12.92 2.14 1.83
CA LEU A 242 12.24 2.84 0.74
C LEU A 242 12.89 4.19 0.40
N ASN A 243 13.91 4.62 1.15
CA ASN A 243 14.58 5.90 1.02
C ASN A 243 13.59 7.08 1.11
N ILE A 244 12.68 6.99 2.07
CA ILE A 244 11.74 8.06 2.43
C ILE A 244 12.08 8.60 3.83
N PRO A 245 11.74 9.87 4.14
CA PRO A 245 11.95 10.43 5.46
C PRO A 245 11.27 9.59 6.55
N VAL A 246 11.96 9.31 7.64
CA VAL A 246 11.35 8.58 8.77
C VAL A 246 10.31 9.48 9.44
N LYS A 247 9.08 8.98 9.54
CA LYS A 247 7.97 9.61 10.25
C LYS A 247 7.22 8.61 11.11
N ASP A 248 6.47 9.12 12.07
CA ASP A 248 5.49 8.33 12.82
C ASP A 248 4.34 7.96 11.88
N LEU A 249 4.10 6.66 11.74
CA LEU A 249 3.04 6.11 10.91
C LEU A 249 1.84 5.78 11.79
N SER A 250 0.64 6.00 11.26
CA SER A 250 -0.60 5.68 11.98
C SER A 250 -1.57 4.91 11.09
N SER A 251 -2.39 4.06 11.69
CA SER A 251 -3.45 3.35 11.00
C SER A 251 -4.78 3.54 11.73
N ARG A 252 -5.86 3.64 10.95
CA ARG A 252 -7.24 3.56 11.45
C ARG A 252 -7.79 2.13 11.43
N GLN A 253 -7.02 1.17 10.88
CA GLN A 253 -7.32 -0.25 11.04
C GLN A 253 -6.74 -0.68 12.38
N GLU A 254 -7.49 -1.46 13.13
CA GLU A 254 -6.90 -2.11 14.28
C GLU A 254 -5.81 -3.08 13.81
N GLU A 255 -4.78 -3.25 14.64
CA GLU A 255 -3.69 -4.18 14.37
C GLU A 255 -4.30 -5.56 14.09
N LEU A 256 -3.69 -6.35 13.22
CA LEU A 256 -4.19 -7.70 12.94
C LEU A 256 -4.23 -8.58 14.20
N GLU A 257 -3.51 -8.17 15.24
CA GLU A 257 -3.57 -8.67 16.60
C GLU A 257 -4.93 -8.41 17.22
N ASN A 258 -5.63 -7.31 16.99
CA ASN A 258 -7.02 -7.17 17.43
C ASN A 258 -8.03 -7.90 16.53
N CYS A 259 -7.65 -8.44 15.38
CA CYS A 259 -8.49 -9.43 14.70
C CYS A 259 -8.26 -10.86 15.21
N ILE A 260 -7.21 -11.09 16.02
CA ILE A 260 -6.73 -12.43 16.42
C ILE A 260 -6.54 -12.59 17.94
N ALA A 261 -6.50 -11.52 18.72
CA ALA A 261 -6.60 -11.53 20.19
C ALA A 261 -7.99 -12.03 20.65
N TYR A 262 -8.87 -12.15 19.67
CA TYR A 262 -10.20 -12.69 19.75
C TYR A 262 -10.26 -14.16 19.25
N PHE A 263 -9.15 -14.75 18.77
CA PHE A 263 -9.03 -16.16 18.39
C PHE A 263 -7.86 -16.88 19.08
#